data_AF-A0A351K2X3-F1
#
_entry.id   AF-A0A351K2X3-F1
#
_cell.length_a   1.000
_cell.length_b   1.000
_cell.length_c   1.000
_cell.angle_alpha   90.00
_cell.angle_beta   90.00
_cell.angle_gamma   90.00
#
_symmetry.space_group_name_H-M   'P 1'
#
loop_
_entity.id
_entity.type
_entity.pdbx_description
1 polymer ?
#
loop_
_entity_poly.entity_id
_entity_poly.type
_entity_poly.pdbx_seq_one_letter_code
_entity_poly.pdbx_strand_id
1 'polypeptide(L)' 'MKVVAKLRTHLVLVFGGRSAEHDVSCATAWHVAAAIDRSLHDVTVIGITKE' A
#
# COMPACT_ATOMS: atom_id res chain seq x y z
N MET A 1 -25.85 15.26 -19.39
CA MET A 1 -24.65 15.58 -18.57
C MET A 1 -23.90 14.28 -18.33
N LYS A 2 -22.65 14.15 -18.82
CA LYS A 2 -21.78 12.99 -18.53
C LYS A 2 -20.98 13.35 -17.27
N VAL A 3 -21.26 12.69 -16.16
CA VAL A 3 -20.38 12.73 -14.99
C VAL A 3 -19.17 11.86 -15.33
N VAL A 4 -18.01 12.47 -15.52
CA VAL A 4 -16.75 11.72 -15.59
C VAL A 4 -16.35 11.44 -14.15
N ALA A 5 -16.52 10.19 -13.71
CA ALA A 5 -16.03 9.78 -12.40
C ALA A 5 -14.51 9.98 -12.35
N LYS A 6 -14.01 10.62 -11.28
CA LYS A 6 -12.57 10.77 -11.05
C LYS A 6 -11.96 9.37 -10.93
N LEU A 7 -10.99 9.05 -11.79
CA LEU A 7 -10.25 7.80 -11.70
C LEU A 7 -9.47 7.77 -10.38
N ARG A 8 -9.57 6.65 -9.65
CA ARG A 8 -8.81 6.42 -8.43
C ARG A 8 -7.35 6.17 -8.78
N THR A 9 -6.44 6.72 -7.99
CA THR A 9 -5.01 6.52 -8.20
C THR A 9 -4.64 5.10 -7.80
N HIS A 10 -3.95 4.36 -8.67
CA HIS A 10 -3.39 3.06 -8.30
C HIS A 10 -2.17 3.27 -7.40
N LEU A 11 -2.26 2.80 -6.17
CA LEU A 11 -1.22 2.92 -5.16
C LEU A 11 -0.66 1.53 -4.85
N VAL A 12 0.65 1.36 -5.05
CA VAL A 12 1.34 0.12 -4.71
C VAL A 12 2.16 0.36 -3.45
N LEU A 13 1.85 -0.38 -2.38
CA LEU A 13 2.60 -0.36 -1.14
C LEU A 13 3.55 -1.56 -1.10
N VAL A 14 4.85 -1.29 -1.19
CA VAL A 14 5.91 -2.31 -1.15
C VAL A 14 6.59 -2.27 0.22
N PHE A 15 6.79 -3.43 0.85
CA PHE A 15 7.37 -3.53 2.19
C PHE A 15 8.07 -4.87 2.44
N GLY A 16 8.74 -4.99 3.58
CA GLY A 16 9.52 -6.18 3.98
C GLY A 16 10.95 -6.12 3.44
N GLY A 17 11.41 -7.23 2.88
CA GLY A 17 12.75 -7.38 2.27
C GLY A 17 13.74 -8.15 3.12
N ARG A 18 14.90 -8.45 2.51
CA ARG A 18 16.04 -9.14 3.14
C ARG A 18 16.83 -8.17 4.03
N SER A 19 16.26 -7.83 5.18
CA SER A 19 16.82 -6.87 6.14
C SER A 19 16.50 -7.28 7.58
N ALA A 20 17.37 -6.88 8.52
CA ALA A 20 17.08 -6.96 9.95
C ALA A 20 15.83 -6.15 10.35
N GLU A 21 15.47 -5.13 9.56
CA GLU A 21 14.30 -4.28 9.77
C GLU A 21 13.03 -4.78 9.06
N HIS A 22 13.03 -6.01 8.50
CA HIS A 22 11.86 -6.57 7.82
C HIS A 22 10.58 -6.45 8.64
N ASP A 23 10.62 -6.83 9.93
CA ASP A 23 9.43 -6.82 10.79
C ASP A 23 8.95 -5.38 11.06
N VAL A 24 9.89 -4.43 11.15
CA VAL A 24 9.58 -2.99 11.28
C VAL A 24 8.92 -2.47 10.01
N SER A 25 9.42 -2.86 8.83
CA SER A 25 8.83 -2.52 7.54
C SER A 25 7.40 -3.07 7.41
N CYS A 26 7.18 -4.33 7.78
CA CYS A 26 5.85 -4.96 7.80
C CYS A 26 4.88 -4.26 8.77
N ALA A 27 5.33 -3.94 9.98
CA ALA A 27 4.52 -3.21 10.96
C ALA A 27 4.15 -1.81 10.45
N THR A 28 5.10 -1.11 9.83
CA THR A 28 4.87 0.21 9.22
C THR A 28 3.85 0.12 8.09
N ALA A 29 3.98 -0.87 7.21
CA ALA A 29 3.08 -1.08 6.09
C ALA A 29 1.64 -1.34 6.56
N TRP A 30 1.44 -2.02 7.68
CA TRP A 30 0.11 -2.22 8.27
C TRP A 30 -0.56 -0.90 8.65
N HIS A 31 0.16 -0.01 9.33
CA HIS A 31 -0.36 1.31 9.71
C HIS A 31 -0.63 2.20 8.50
N VAL A 32 0.25 2.18 7.50
CA VAL A 32 0.05 2.90 6.23
C VAL A 32 -1.18 2.36 5.51
N ALA A 33 -1.33 1.04 5.40
CA ALA A 33 -2.48 0.40 4.75
C ALA A 33 -3.82 0.77 5.40
N ALA A 34 -3.83 0.93 6.73
CA ALA A 34 -4.99 1.37 7.50
C ALA A 34 -5.31 2.86 7.31
N ALA A 35 -4.31 3.70 7.07
CA ALA A 35 -4.46 5.14 6.90
C ALA A 35 -4.84 5.57 5.46
N ILE A 36 -4.67 4.69 4.46
CA ILE A 36 -4.98 5.04 3.06
C ILE A 36 -6.49 5.24 2.87
N ASP A 37 -6.86 6.40 2.33
CA ASP A 37 -8.22 6.67 1.84
C ASP A 37 -8.51 5.82 0.59
N ARG A 38 -9.32 4.78 0.78
CA ARG A 38 -9.78 3.85 -0.26
C ARG A 38 -10.84 4.45 -1.17
N SER A 39 -11.42 5.62 -0.89
CA SER A 39 -12.27 6.31 -1.85
C SER A 39 -11.46 6.96 -2.97
N LEU A 40 -10.19 7.29 -2.68
CA LEU A 40 -9.28 7.97 -3.59
C LEU A 40 -8.28 7.03 -4.28
N HIS A 41 -7.95 5.89 -3.65
CA HIS A 41 -6.88 5.02 -4.11
C HIS A 41 -7.34 3.57 -4.29
N ASP A 42 -6.95 2.95 -5.39
CA ASP A 42 -7.00 1.50 -5.57
C ASP A 42 -5.64 0.92 -5.14
N VAL A 43 -5.63 0.14 -4.05
CA VAL A 43 -4.39 -0.20 -3.33
C VAL A 43 -4.03 -1.65 -3.53
N THR A 44 -2.80 -1.89 -4.00
CA THR A 44 -2.16 -3.20 -4.04
C THR A 44 -1.02 -3.24 -3.03
N VAL A 45 -0.93 -4.32 -2.26
CA VAL A 45 0.15 -4.54 -1.29
C VAL A 45 1.09 -5.62 -1.80
N ILE A 46 2.40 -5.38 -1.73
CA ILE A 46 3.43 -6.32 -2.17
C ILE A 46 4.45 -6.48 -1.04
N GLY A 47 4.46 -7.65 -0.41
CA GLY A 47 5.45 -8.02 0.58
C GLY A 47 6.65 -8.70 -0.07
N ILE A 48 7.85 -8.31 0.33
CA ILE A 48 9.10 -8.99 -0.01
C ILE A 48 9.52 -9.84 1.21
N THR A 49 9.77 -11.13 0.99
CA THR A 49 10.19 -12.08 2.03
C THR A 49 11.58 -11.76 2.59
N LYS A 50 11.94 -12.36 3.74
CA LYS A 50 13.28 -12.29 4.33
C LYS A 50 14.30 -13.13 3.54
N GLU A 51 13.81 -14.13 2.80
CA GLU A 51 14.56 -15.09 2.00
C GLU A 51 14.24 -14.98 0.50
#